data_AF-A0A967JW03-F1
#
_entry.id   AF-A0A967JW03-F1
#
_cell.length_a   1.000
_cell.length_b   1.000
_cell.length_c   1.000
_cell.angle_alpha   90.00
_cell.angle_beta   90.00
_cell.angle_gamma   90.00
#
_symmetry.space_group_name_H-M   'P 1'
#
loop_
_entity.id
_entity.type
_entity.pdbx_description
1 polymer ?
#
loop_
_entity_poly.entity_id
_entity_poly.type
_entity_poly.pdbx_seq_one_letter_code
_entity_poly.pdbx_strand_id
1 'polypeptide(L)' 'ELEELYGQVLAQWNRYMGHVAANIGGVYKTLKTYAQEGPVYEFVPEETQRRAMAFFAEHAFTPPTWMIDEDVLRRIENV' A
#
# COMPACT_ATOMS: atom_id res chain seq x y z
N GLU A 1 -24.63 0.91 6.27
CA GLU A 1 -23.81 1.96 6.92
C GLU A 1 -22.59 1.39 7.66
N LEU A 2 -22.73 0.57 8.71
CA LEU A 2 -21.57 0.03 9.44
C LEU A 2 -20.70 -0.91 8.58
N GLU A 3 -21.32 -1.83 7.84
CA GLU A 3 -20.64 -2.72 6.88
C GLU A 3 -19.86 -1.92 5.82
N GLU A 4 -20.47 -0.87 5.30
CA GLU A 4 -19.86 0.02 4.32
C GLU A 4 -18.64 0.72 4.91
N LEU A 5 -18.74 1.28 6.12
CA LEU A 5 -17.62 1.94 6.80
C LEU A 5 -16.47 0.97 7.07
N TYR A 6 -16.78 -0.24 7.54
CA TYR A 6 -15.79 -1.30 7.73
C TYR A 6 -15.08 -1.66 6.41
N GLY A 7 -15.86 -1.79 5.33
CA GLY A 7 -15.33 -2.00 3.98
C GLY A 7 -14.44 -0.85 3.50
N GLN A 8 -14.77 0.41 3.82
CA GLN A 8 -13.93 1.56 3.49
C GLN A 8 -12.58 1.54 4.22
N VAL A 9 -12.55 1.12 5.50
CA VAL A 9 -11.29 0.95 6.26
C VAL A 9 -10.41 -0.11 5.61
N LEU A 10 -10.99 -1.27 5.27
CA LEU A 10 -10.27 -2.35 4.57
C LEU A 10 -9.77 -1.90 3.19
N ALA A 11 -10.59 -1.18 2.43
CA ALA A 11 -10.20 -0.65 1.13
C ALA A 11 -9.05 0.38 1.25
N GLN A 12 -9.10 1.22 2.28
CA GLN A 12 -8.05 2.21 2.54
C GLN A 12 -6.74 1.56 2.96
N TRP A 13 -6.79 0.52 3.81
CA TRP A 13 -5.62 -0.28 4.16
C TRP A 13 -4.99 -0.91 2.91
N ASN A 14 -5.79 -1.57 2.07
CA ASN A 14 -5.31 -2.17 0.82
C ASN A 14 -4.68 -1.13 -0.13
N ARG A 15 -5.26 0.07 -0.23
CA ARG A 15 -4.72 1.16 -1.05
C ARG A 15 -3.33 1.58 -0.58
N TYR A 16 -3.12 1.73 0.73
CA TYR A 16 -1.81 2.07 1.28
C TYR A 16 -0.78 0.96 1.04
N MET A 17 -1.17 -0.30 1.22
CA MET A 17 -0.30 -1.44 0.89
C MET A 17 0.08 -1.43 -0.59
N GLY A 18 -0.87 -1.19 -1.49
CA GLY A 18 -0.61 -1.08 -2.93
C GLY A 18 0.34 0.07 -3.29
N HIS A 19 0.20 1.24 -2.67
CA HIS A 19 1.10 2.37 -2.89
C HIS A 19 2.53 2.08 -2.45
N VAL A 20 2.72 1.42 -1.31
CA VAL A 20 4.05 1.05 -0.84
C VAL A 20 4.64 -0.06 -1.71
N ALA A 21 3.82 -1.01 -2.18
CA ALA A 21 4.25 -2.13 -3.02
C ALA A 21 4.89 -1.65 -4.33
N ALA A 22 4.37 -0.57 -4.92
CA ALA A 22 4.93 0.03 -6.14
C ALA A 22 6.39 0.50 -6.00
N ASN A 23 6.91 0.67 -4.78
CA ASN A 23 8.31 1.02 -4.55
C ASN A 23 9.25 -0.19 -4.69
N ILE A 24 8.77 -1.42 -4.53
CA ILE A 24 9.60 -2.62 -4.63
C ILE A 24 9.73 -3.00 -6.11
N GLY A 25 10.95 -2.99 -6.64
CA GLY A 25 11.18 -3.19 -8.07
C GLY A 25 10.62 -2.08 -8.97
N GLY A 26 10.19 -0.96 -8.38
CA GLY A 26 9.62 0.17 -9.10
C GLY A 26 10.63 0.93 -9.95
N VAL A 27 10.11 1.71 -10.90
CA VAL A 27 10.89 2.57 -11.79
C VAL A 27 10.24 3.96 -11.84
N TYR A 28 11.02 5.00 -11.59
CA TYR A 28 10.62 6.38 -11.84
C TYR A 28 10.74 6.71 -13.32
N LYS A 29 9.70 7.34 -13.85
CA LYS A 29 9.68 7.87 -15.22
C LYS A 29 9.72 9.38 -15.17
N THR A 30 10.77 9.96 -15.73
CA THR A 30 10.90 11.39 -15.90
C THR A 30 10.47 11.76 -17.31
N LEU A 31 9.34 12.48 -17.45
CA LEU A 31 8.91 13.01 -18.74
C LEU A 31 9.83 14.16 -19.13
N LYS A 32 10.45 14.06 -20.30
CA LYS A 32 11.46 15.01 -20.79
C LYS A 32 11.17 15.46 -22.22
N THR A 33 11.55 16.70 -22.54
CA THR A 33 11.64 17.19 -23.92
C THR A 33 13.00 16.85 -24.53
N TYR A 34 13.13 16.95 -25.86
CA TYR A 34 14.34 16.53 -26.60
C TYR A 34 15.66 17.15 -26.11
N ALA A 35 15.62 18.33 -25.48
CA ALA A 35 16.80 19.05 -25.03
C ALA A 35 17.21 18.73 -23.58
N GLN A 36 16.43 17.93 -22.84
CA GLN A 36 16.73 17.63 -21.43
C GLN A 36 17.56 16.34 -21.32
N GLU A 37 18.76 16.48 -20.76
CA GLU A 37 19.71 15.39 -20.58
C GLU A 37 19.33 14.40 -19.44
N GLY A 38 20.01 13.26 -19.43
CA GLY A 38 19.88 12.20 -18.41
C GLY A 38 18.81 11.15 -18.69
N PRO A 39 18.73 10.07 -17.89
CA PRO A 39 17.84 8.95 -18.15
C PRO A 39 16.36 9.31 -18.04
N VAL A 40 15.51 8.64 -18.84
CA VAL A 40 14.03 8.73 -18.75
C VAL A 40 13.48 7.80 -17.68
N TYR A 41 14.17 6.68 -17.44
CA TYR A 41 13.79 5.67 -16.48
C TYR A 41 14.91 5.45 -15.47
N GLU A 42 14.57 5.47 -14.19
CA GLU A 42 15.51 5.24 -13.09
C GLU A 42 14.85 4.28 -12.10
N PHE A 43 15.58 3.29 -11.61
CA PHE A 43 15.05 2.39 -10.58
C PHE A 43 14.79 3.17 -9.29
N VAL A 44 13.75 2.77 -8.56
CA VAL A 44 13.53 3.26 -7.20
C VAL A 44 14.79 2.97 -6.37
N PRO A 45 15.36 3.96 -5.65
CA PRO A 45 16.58 3.78 -4.87
C PRO A 45 16.48 2.60 -3.91
N GLU A 46 17.57 1.84 -3.78
CA GLU A 46 17.63 0.66 -2.92
C GLU A 46 17.15 0.95 -1.48
N GLU A 47 17.53 2.11 -0.94
CA GLU A 47 17.08 2.54 0.40
C GLU A 47 15.55 2.61 0.49
N THR A 48 14.88 3.19 -0.51
CA THR A 48 13.41 3.25 -0.56
C THR A 48 12.80 1.86 -0.66
N GLN A 49 13.40 0.96 -1.45
CA GLN A 49 12.93 -0.43 -1.55
C GLN A 49 13.06 -1.15 -0.20
N ARG A 50 14.18 -0.98 0.51
CA ARG A 50 14.41 -1.56 1.84
C ARG A 50 13.41 -1.01 2.87
N ARG A 51 13.11 0.29 2.85
CA ARG A 51 12.07 0.88 3.70
C ARG A 51 10.68 0.33 3.38
N ALA A 52 10.36 0.11 2.11
CA ALA A 52 9.09 -0.52 1.72
C ALA A 52 8.97 -1.95 2.26
N MET A 53 10.05 -2.75 2.19
CA MET A 53 10.09 -4.09 2.80
C MET A 53 9.90 -4.05 4.32
N ALA A 54 10.55 -3.11 5.01
CA ALA A 54 10.39 -2.93 6.46
C ALA A 54 8.95 -2.54 6.82
N PHE A 55 8.35 -1.63 6.07
CA PHE A 55 6.94 -1.24 6.22
C PHE A 55 5.99 -2.45 6.11
N PHE A 56 6.20 -3.35 5.15
CA PHE A 56 5.39 -4.55 5.03
C PHE A 56 5.60 -5.55 6.15
N ALA A 57 6.85 -5.69 6.62
CA ALA A 57 7.14 -6.51 7.79
C ALA A 57 6.40 -6.02 9.04
N GLU A 58 6.24 -4.70 9.20
CA GLU A 58 5.53 -4.09 10.32
C GLU A 58 4.01 -4.12 10.18
N HIS A 59 3.48 -3.94 8.97
CA HIS A 59 2.05 -3.61 8.79
C HIS A 59 1.23 -4.59 7.95
N ALA A 60 1.85 -5.56 7.26
CA ALA A 60 1.13 -6.41 6.30
C ALA A 60 1.46 -7.91 6.38
N PHE A 61 2.70 -8.28 6.71
CA PHE A 61 3.08 -9.69 6.81
C PHE A 61 2.59 -10.34 8.11
N THR A 62 2.30 -9.54 9.12
CA THR A 62 1.52 -9.96 10.29
C THR A 62 0.04 -9.66 10.06
N PRO A 63 -0.87 -10.58 10.42
CA PRO A 63 -2.31 -10.32 10.35
C PRO A 63 -2.67 -9.01 11.08
N PRO A 64 -3.40 -8.07 10.44
CA PRO A 64 -3.81 -6.82 11.07
C PRO A 64 -4.98 -7.07 12.04
N THR A 65 -4.67 -7.61 13.22
CA THR A 65 -5.67 -7.99 14.23
C THR A 65 -6.52 -6.84 14.71
N TRP A 66 -6.02 -5.60 14.66
CA TRP A 66 -6.79 -4.39 14.96
C TRP A 66 -7.99 -4.18 14.02
N MET A 67 -7.99 -4.80 12.84
CA MET A 67 -9.10 -4.73 11.89
C MET A 67 -10.13 -5.85 12.13
N ILE A 68 -9.78 -6.88 12.91
CA ILE A 68 -10.65 -8.01 13.25
C ILE A 68 -11.37 -7.68 14.57
N ASP A 69 -12.42 -6.88 14.48
CA ASP A 69 -13.27 -6.53 15.62
C ASP A 69 -14.52 -7.41 15.62
N GLU A 70 -14.59 -8.38 16.55
CA GLU A 70 -15.69 -9.34 16.63
C GLU A 70 -17.06 -8.69 16.90
N ASP A 71 -17.11 -7.55 17.57
CA ASP A 71 -18.36 -6.84 17.85
C ASP A 71 -18.88 -6.15 16.59
N VAL A 72 -17.98 -5.57 15.78
CA VAL A 72 -18.32 -5.00 14.48
C VAL A 72 -18.71 -6.10 13.50
N LEU A 73 -17.90 -7.17 13.40
CA LEU A 73 -18.12 -8.30 12.50
C LEU A 73 -19.49 -8.95 12.74
N ARG A 74 -19.84 -9.25 13.99
CA ARG A 74 -21.16 -9.83 14.33
C ARG A 74 -22.35 -8.93 13.99
N ARG A 75 -22.15 -7.62 13.85
CA ARG A 75 -23.20 -6.65 13.48
C ARG A 75 -23.35 -6.48 11.97
N ILE A 76 -22.39 -6.95 11.17
CA ILE A 76 -22.37 -6.84 9.72
C ILE A 76 -22.49 -8.21 9.02
N GLU A 77 -22.07 -9.28 9.69
CA GLU A 77 -22.34 -10.66 9.28
C GLU A 77 -23.84 -10.92 9.44
N ASN A 78 -24.54 -11.02 8.32
CA ASN A 78 -25.92 -11.52 8.31
C ASN A 78 -25.88 -13.00 8.71
N VAL A 79 -26.69 -13.38 9.72
CA VAL A 79 -26.99 -14.79 10.03
C VAL A 79 -27.57 -15.49 8.79
#